data_AF-S4RNJ3-F1
#
_entry.id   AF-S4RNJ3-F1
#
_cell.length_a   1.000
_cell.length_b   1.000
_cell.length_c   1.000
_cell.angle_alpha   90.00
_cell.angle_beta   90.00
_cell.angle_gamma   90.00
#
_symmetry.space_group_name_H-M   'P 1'
#
loop_
_entity.id
_entity.type
_entity.pdbx_description
1 polymer ?
#
loop_
_entity_poly.entity_id
_entity_poly.type
_entity_poly.pdbx_seq_one_letter_code
_entity_poly.pdbx_strand_id
1 'polypeptide(L)'
;PPQVRDMFQLARKNAPCILFIDEIDAVGRKRGRGNFGGQSEQENTLNQLLVEMDGFNTTTNVVLAGTNRPDILDPALLRPGRFDRQIFVGAPDIKGRASIFKVHLKPLKTELALDKAAISRKLAALTPGFTGADIANVCNEAALIAARHLNEAISEKHFEQAIERVIGGLEKKTQVLQPEEKRTVAYHESGHAVAGWYLEHADPLLKVSIIPRGKGLGYAQYLPKEQYLYSQEQLFDRMCMTLGGRVAEQLFFGRITTGAQDDLRKVTQSAYAQIVQFGMNEKVGQV
;
A
#
# COMPACT_ATOMS: atom_id res chain seq x y z
N PRO A 1 11.38 -1.61 33.74
CA PRO A 1 12.12 -2.84 33.35
C PRO A 1 13.61 -2.55 33.11
N PRO A 2 14.51 -3.48 33.49
CA PRO A 2 15.96 -3.28 33.42
C PRO A 2 16.47 -2.99 32.01
N GLN A 3 15.85 -3.60 30.99
CA GLN A 3 16.25 -3.50 29.58
C GLN A 3 16.28 -2.06 29.04
N VAL A 4 15.30 -1.22 29.39
CA VAL A 4 15.26 0.20 28.95
C VAL A 4 16.42 0.96 29.56
N ARG A 5 16.68 0.76 30.86
CA ARG A 5 17.76 1.43 31.58
C ARG A 5 19.13 1.03 31.01
N ASP A 6 19.32 -0.26 30.73
CA ASP A 6 20.58 -0.78 30.18
C ASP A 6 20.83 -0.24 28.77
N MET A 7 19.79 -0.13 27.95
CA MET A 7 19.86 0.49 26.62
C MET A 7 20.33 1.95 26.69
N PHE A 8 19.75 2.77 27.57
CA PHE A 8 20.16 4.18 27.73
C PHE A 8 21.55 4.31 28.35
N GLN A 9 21.94 3.41 29.28
CA GLN A 9 23.30 3.39 29.81
C GLN A 9 24.34 3.05 28.73
N LEU A 10 24.05 2.08 27.88
CA LEU A 10 24.90 1.73 26.74
C LEU A 10 25.03 2.91 25.77
N ALA A 11 23.93 3.60 25.48
CA ALA A 11 23.93 4.80 24.65
C ALA A 11 24.81 5.91 25.26
N ARG A 12 24.69 6.17 26.57
CA ARG A 12 25.54 7.17 27.28
C ARG A 12 27.03 6.81 27.23
N LYS A 13 27.38 5.53 27.37
CA LYS A 13 28.78 5.04 27.29
C LYS A 13 29.39 5.23 25.90
N ASN A 14 28.58 5.17 24.84
CA ASN A 14 29.03 5.28 23.46
C ASN A 14 28.77 6.67 22.86
N ALA A 15 28.61 7.71 23.70
CA ALA A 15 28.38 9.06 23.23
C ALA A 15 29.59 9.58 22.40
N PRO A 16 29.37 10.26 21.25
CA PRO A 16 28.09 10.57 20.63
C PRO A 16 27.46 9.39 19.88
N CYS A 17 26.19 9.09 20.15
CA CYS A 17 25.47 8.02 19.44
C CYS A 17 24.05 8.44 19.00
N ILE A 18 23.50 7.64 18.08
CA ILE A 18 22.09 7.68 17.68
C ILE A 18 21.41 6.42 18.21
N LEU A 19 20.37 6.60 19.02
CA LEU A 19 19.52 5.51 19.50
C LEU A 19 18.25 5.47 18.65
N PHE A 20 17.99 4.36 17.96
CA PHE A 20 16.78 4.16 17.17
C PHE A 20 15.86 3.12 17.81
N ILE A 21 14.60 3.49 18.04
CA ILE A 21 13.55 2.63 18.58
C ILE A 21 12.50 2.43 17.48
N ASP A 22 12.53 1.28 16.82
CA ASP A 22 11.50 0.91 15.85
C ASP A 22 10.22 0.44 16.56
N GLU A 23 9.08 0.55 15.88
CA GLU A 23 7.75 0.15 16.39
C GLU A 23 7.47 0.65 17.81
N ILE A 24 7.73 1.94 18.07
CA ILE A 24 7.61 2.51 19.42
C ILE A 24 6.19 2.37 20.00
N ASP A 25 5.16 2.17 19.18
CA ASP A 25 3.80 1.90 19.63
C ASP A 25 3.65 0.60 20.43
N ALA A 26 4.60 -0.34 20.34
CA ALA A 26 4.64 -1.52 21.21
C ALA A 26 4.86 -1.16 22.69
N VAL A 27 5.63 -0.10 22.98
CA VAL A 27 5.96 0.35 24.34
C VAL A 27 5.33 1.69 24.71
N GLY A 28 4.91 2.46 23.70
CA GLY A 28 4.49 3.85 23.80
C GLY A 28 2.98 4.06 23.79
N ARG A 29 2.18 2.99 23.90
CA ARG A 29 0.72 3.08 23.81
C ARG A 29 0.11 3.88 24.97
N LYS A 30 -0.92 4.67 24.67
CA LYS A 30 -1.67 5.46 25.65
C LYS A 30 -2.23 4.58 26.76
N ARG A 31 -2.06 5.05 28.00
CA ARG A 31 -2.62 4.45 29.22
C ARG A 31 -4.15 4.32 29.13
N GLY A 32 -4.66 3.10 29.28
CA GLY A 32 -6.09 2.81 29.34
C GLY A 32 -6.63 2.94 30.77
N ARG A 33 -7.78 3.59 30.94
CA ARG A 33 -8.51 3.56 32.22
C ARG A 33 -9.31 2.26 32.33
N GLY A 34 -8.66 1.12 32.57
CA GLY A 34 -9.36 -0.10 33.00
C GLY A 34 -8.83 -1.46 32.49
N ASN A 35 -8.48 -2.29 33.47
CA ASN A 35 -8.57 -3.75 33.58
C ASN A 35 -7.57 -4.72 32.87
N PHE A 36 -7.07 -5.62 33.72
CA PHE A 36 -6.36 -6.91 33.52
C PHE A 36 -4.86 -6.90 33.15
N GLY A 37 -4.02 -7.04 34.18
CA GLY A 37 -2.77 -7.83 34.20
C GLY A 37 -1.59 -7.39 33.33
N GLY A 38 -1.78 -7.24 32.02
CA GLY A 38 -0.71 -6.95 31.04
C GLY A 38 -0.39 -5.47 30.87
N GLN A 39 -1.29 -4.56 31.25
CA GLN A 39 -1.05 -3.11 31.16
C GLN A 39 0.05 -2.65 32.12
N SER A 40 0.21 -3.30 33.29
CA SER A 40 1.18 -2.88 34.31
C SER A 40 2.63 -2.92 33.82
N GLU A 41 3.04 -3.97 33.10
CA GLU A 41 4.41 -4.06 32.58
C GLU A 41 4.67 -3.07 31.45
N GLN A 42 3.70 -2.88 30.55
CA GLN A 42 3.81 -1.91 29.47
C GLN A 42 3.88 -0.47 30.03
N GLU A 43 3.06 -0.14 31.03
CA GLU A 43 3.08 1.15 31.71
C GLU A 43 4.39 1.40 32.46
N ASN A 44 4.90 0.39 33.15
CA ASN A 44 6.20 0.47 33.82
C ASN A 44 7.35 0.64 32.83
N THR A 45 7.25 0.03 31.64
CA THR A 45 8.20 0.19 30.53
C THR A 45 8.15 1.61 29.97
N LEU A 46 6.94 2.12 29.71
CA LEU A 46 6.73 3.48 29.23
C LEU A 46 7.27 4.51 30.23
N ASN A 47 6.91 4.39 31.51
CA ASN A 47 7.37 5.33 32.54
C ASN A 47 8.90 5.34 32.66
N GLN A 48 9.55 4.16 32.58
CA GLN A 48 11.01 4.09 32.56
C GLN A 48 11.61 4.79 31.34
N LEU A 49 11.01 4.60 30.16
CA LEU A 49 11.44 5.28 28.93
C LEU A 49 11.34 6.80 29.09
N LEU A 50 10.24 7.32 29.65
CA LEU A 50 10.05 8.75 29.89
C LEU A 50 11.12 9.33 30.85
N VAL A 51 11.43 8.61 31.93
CA VAL A 51 12.45 9.02 32.90
C VAL A 51 13.84 9.05 32.28
N GLU A 52 14.19 8.03 31.48
CA GLU A 52 15.50 7.99 30.83
C GLU A 52 15.64 9.08 29.76
N MET A 53 14.57 9.40 29.03
CA MET A 53 14.55 10.49 28.03
C MET A 53 14.71 11.86 28.68
N ASP A 54 14.01 12.14 29.78
CA ASP A 54 14.14 13.42 30.51
C ASP A 54 15.56 13.58 31.11
N GLY A 55 16.21 12.47 31.48
CA GLY A 55 17.59 12.44 31.99
C GLY A 55 18.66 12.29 30.90
N PHE A 56 18.30 12.26 29.62
CA PHE A 56 19.25 12.07 28.52
C PHE A 56 19.74 13.43 28.03
N ASN A 57 21.05 13.68 28.12
CA ASN A 57 21.61 14.93 27.62
C ASN A 57 21.54 14.97 26.08
N THR A 58 20.61 15.77 25.55
CA THR A 58 20.30 15.92 24.12
C THR A 58 21.35 16.75 23.37
N THR A 59 22.33 17.35 24.06
CA THR A 59 23.40 18.12 23.39
C THR A 59 24.43 17.23 22.70
N THR A 60 24.56 15.96 23.13
CA THR A 60 25.58 15.03 22.61
C THR A 60 25.00 13.81 21.88
N ASN A 61 23.74 13.47 22.11
CA ASN A 61 23.13 12.23 21.62
C ASN A 61 21.74 12.48 21.03
N VAL A 62 21.34 11.68 20.04
CA VAL A 62 20.05 11.80 19.34
C VAL A 62 19.23 10.52 19.55
N VAL A 63 17.96 10.66 19.90
CA VAL A 63 16.99 9.55 19.97
C VAL A 63 16.01 9.68 18.82
N LEU A 64 15.88 8.62 18.02
CA LEU A 64 14.94 8.51 16.91
C LEU A 64 13.97 7.37 17.19
N ALA A 65 12.71 7.52 16.75
CA ALA A 65 11.72 6.46 16.86
C ALA A 65 10.85 6.38 15.60
N GLY A 66 10.43 5.16 15.26
CA GLY A 66 9.52 4.88 14.15
C GLY A 66 8.19 4.32 14.65
N THR A 67 7.07 4.75 14.05
CA THR A 67 5.75 4.12 14.27
C THR A 67 4.87 4.27 13.04
N ASN A 68 3.99 3.30 12.83
CA ASN A 68 2.90 3.38 11.85
C ASN A 68 1.58 3.91 12.47
N ARG A 69 1.52 4.08 13.80
CA ARG A 69 0.30 4.41 14.54
C ARG A 69 0.53 5.54 15.55
N PRO A 70 0.76 6.78 15.07
CA PRO A 70 1.00 7.92 15.96
C PRO A 70 -0.23 8.24 16.85
N ASP A 71 -1.43 7.87 16.42
CA ASP A 71 -2.71 8.11 17.10
C ASP A 71 -2.84 7.39 18.45
N ILE A 72 -2.19 6.24 18.60
CA ILE A 72 -2.28 5.44 19.84
C ILE A 72 -1.17 5.74 20.84
N LEU A 73 -0.21 6.61 20.49
CA LEU A 73 0.91 6.94 21.38
C LEU A 73 0.44 7.75 22.59
N ASP A 74 1.10 7.56 23.74
CA ASP A 74 0.89 8.38 24.93
C ASP A 74 1.35 9.82 24.62
N PRO A 75 0.48 10.83 24.79
CA PRO A 75 0.83 12.23 24.56
C PRO A 75 2.04 12.70 25.37
N ALA A 76 2.41 12.01 26.45
CA ALA A 76 3.60 12.28 27.23
C ALA A 76 4.90 12.06 26.44
N LEU A 77 4.95 11.11 25.50
CA LEU A 77 6.13 10.87 24.65
C LEU A 77 6.38 12.04 23.68
N LEU A 78 5.31 12.69 23.24
CA LEU A 78 5.32 13.76 22.24
C LEU A 78 5.51 15.16 22.86
N ARG A 79 5.81 15.24 24.17
CA ARG A 79 6.05 16.52 24.85
C ARG A 79 7.46 17.07 24.54
N PRO A 80 7.64 18.40 24.56
CA PRO A 80 8.96 19.01 24.44
C PRO A 80 9.97 18.42 25.44
N GLY A 81 11.19 18.15 24.99
CA GLY A 81 12.23 17.47 25.77
C GLY A 81 12.31 15.95 25.57
N ARG A 82 11.36 15.36 24.85
CA ARG A 82 11.33 13.92 24.51
C ARG A 82 11.35 13.75 22.98
N PHE A 83 10.27 13.25 22.38
CA PHE A 83 10.08 13.30 20.92
C PHE A 83 9.42 14.62 20.54
N ASP A 84 10.21 15.68 20.57
CA ASP A 84 9.79 17.05 20.25
C ASP A 84 9.58 17.28 18.75
N ARG A 85 10.29 16.55 17.90
CA ARG A 85 10.14 16.58 16.44
C ARG A 85 9.35 15.41 15.91
N GLN A 86 8.28 15.73 15.17
CA GLN A 86 7.48 14.77 14.43
C GLN A 86 7.72 14.97 12.95
N ILE A 87 8.23 13.93 12.29
CA ILE A 87 8.50 13.93 10.85
C ILE A 87 7.61 12.86 10.23
N PHE A 88 6.59 13.30 9.49
CA PHE A 88 5.74 12.38 8.75
C PHE A 88 6.41 12.01 7.42
N VAL A 89 6.66 10.72 7.21
CA VAL A 89 7.18 10.17 5.96
C VAL A 89 6.04 9.45 5.26
N GLY A 90 5.36 10.17 4.36
CA GLY A 90 4.26 9.63 3.56
C GLY A 90 4.72 8.75 2.40
N ALA A 91 3.75 8.20 1.66
CA ALA A 91 4.02 7.52 0.40
C ALA A 91 4.68 8.48 -0.61
N PRO A 92 5.64 8.00 -1.42
CA PRO A 92 6.35 8.83 -2.39
C PRO A 92 5.45 9.27 -3.55
N ASP A 93 5.65 10.51 -4.00
CA ASP A 93 5.09 11.02 -5.26
C ASP A 93 5.78 10.38 -6.48
N ILE A 94 5.30 10.66 -7.70
CA ILE A 94 5.89 10.10 -8.92
C ILE A 94 7.40 10.39 -9.07
N LYS A 95 7.87 11.58 -8.65
CA LYS A 95 9.30 11.95 -8.71
C LYS A 95 10.12 11.20 -7.65
N GLY A 96 9.56 11.05 -6.45
CA GLY A 96 10.10 10.25 -5.36
C GLY A 96 10.21 8.79 -5.76
N ARG A 97 9.15 8.20 -6.32
CA ARG A 97 9.17 6.83 -6.85
C ARG A 97 10.23 6.63 -7.90
N ALA A 98 10.35 7.54 -8.88
CA ALA A 98 11.40 7.46 -9.89
C ALA A 98 12.81 7.49 -9.26
N SER A 99 13.01 8.30 -8.22
CA SER A 99 14.28 8.33 -7.47
C SER A 99 14.54 7.04 -6.69
N ILE A 100 13.52 6.46 -6.07
CA ILE A 100 13.60 5.17 -5.37
C ILE A 100 13.93 4.05 -6.36
N PHE A 101 13.26 3.99 -7.52
CA PHE A 101 13.62 3.07 -8.59
C PHE A 101 15.08 3.22 -9.01
N LYS A 102 15.58 4.46 -9.17
CA LYS A 102 17.01 4.66 -9.50
C LYS A 102 17.94 4.07 -8.44
N VAL A 103 17.60 4.15 -7.16
CA VAL A 103 18.39 3.53 -6.09
C VAL A 103 18.40 2.01 -6.23
N HIS A 104 17.23 1.38 -6.38
CA HIS A 104 17.12 -0.08 -6.46
C HIS A 104 17.55 -0.68 -7.81
N LEU A 105 17.57 0.10 -8.89
CA LEU A 105 18.09 -0.31 -10.20
C LEU A 105 19.62 -0.30 -10.26
N LYS A 106 20.31 0.46 -9.39
CA LYS A 106 21.80 0.51 -9.37
C LYS A 106 22.45 -0.87 -9.26
N PRO A 107 22.12 -1.72 -8.27
CA PRO A 107 22.76 -3.03 -8.12
C PRO A 107 22.35 -4.06 -9.18
N LEU A 108 21.30 -3.80 -9.96
CA LEU A 108 20.75 -4.76 -10.92
C LEU A 108 21.50 -4.78 -12.25
N LYS A 109 21.76 -5.99 -12.77
CA LYS A 109 22.26 -6.22 -14.13
C LYS A 109 21.09 -6.16 -15.11
N THR A 110 20.91 -4.99 -15.72
CA THR A 110 19.91 -4.75 -16.77
C THR A 110 20.52 -4.92 -18.16
N GLU A 111 19.68 -5.12 -19.18
CA GLU A 111 20.14 -5.14 -20.58
C GLU A 111 20.87 -3.84 -20.95
N LEU A 112 21.89 -3.93 -21.80
CA LEU A 112 22.75 -2.79 -22.14
C LEU A 112 21.99 -1.63 -22.82
N ALA A 113 20.95 -1.97 -23.59
CA ALA A 113 20.07 -1.00 -24.26
C ALA A 113 19.09 -0.31 -23.31
N LEU A 114 18.96 -0.77 -22.06
CA LEU A 114 17.99 -0.26 -21.11
C LEU A 114 18.58 0.93 -20.34
N ASP A 115 18.16 2.15 -20.70
CA ASP A 115 18.51 3.34 -19.91
C ASP A 115 17.81 3.31 -18.54
N LYS A 116 18.60 3.17 -17.48
CA LYS A 116 18.14 3.16 -16.08
C LYS A 116 17.38 4.45 -15.69
N ALA A 117 17.70 5.59 -16.30
CA ALA A 117 17.01 6.85 -16.05
C ALA A 117 15.65 6.94 -16.78
N ALA A 118 15.55 6.40 -17.99
CA ALA A 118 14.28 6.27 -18.70
C ALA A 118 13.37 5.23 -18.04
N ILE A 119 13.87 4.03 -17.74
CA ILE A 119 13.05 2.96 -17.17
C ILE A 119 12.54 3.32 -15.77
N SER A 120 13.33 3.97 -14.92
CA SER A 120 12.87 4.41 -13.59
C SER A 120 11.68 5.36 -13.65
N ARG A 121 11.65 6.27 -14.63
CA ARG A 121 10.50 7.16 -14.86
C ARG A 121 9.27 6.39 -15.36
N LYS A 122 9.47 5.45 -16.28
CA LYS A 122 8.38 4.60 -16.80
C LYS A 122 7.79 3.72 -15.71
N LEU A 123 8.61 3.04 -14.91
CA LEU A 123 8.15 2.19 -13.81
C LEU A 123 7.43 3.00 -12.73
N ALA A 124 7.91 4.21 -12.41
CA ALA A 124 7.21 5.09 -11.47
C ALA A 124 5.80 5.49 -11.94
N ALA A 125 5.64 5.69 -13.25
CA ALA A 125 4.34 5.97 -13.85
C ALA A 125 3.41 4.74 -13.83
N LEU A 126 3.94 3.52 -13.96
CA LEU A 126 3.17 2.27 -13.93
C LEU A 126 2.84 1.75 -12.52
N THR A 127 3.36 2.39 -11.47
CA THR A 127 3.21 1.96 -10.07
C THR A 127 2.63 3.06 -9.17
N PRO A 128 1.47 3.65 -9.51
CA PRO A 128 0.85 4.67 -8.68
C PRO A 128 0.51 4.11 -7.29
N GLY A 129 0.76 4.92 -6.26
CA GLY A 129 0.48 4.56 -4.86
C GLY A 129 1.47 3.60 -4.21
N PHE A 130 2.52 3.14 -4.91
CA PHE A 130 3.50 2.21 -4.34
C PHE A 130 4.37 2.89 -3.29
N THR A 131 4.64 2.17 -2.20
CA THR A 131 5.60 2.56 -1.17
C THR A 131 7.04 2.26 -1.61
N GLY A 132 8.02 2.77 -0.86
CA GLY A 132 9.43 2.44 -1.10
C GLY A 132 9.71 0.93 -1.01
N ALA A 133 9.03 0.23 -0.10
CA ALA A 133 9.16 -1.21 0.06
C ALA A 133 8.57 -1.97 -1.15
N ASP A 134 7.42 -1.53 -1.68
CA ASP A 134 6.80 -2.13 -2.86
C ASP A 134 7.71 -2.00 -4.09
N ILE A 135 8.34 -0.83 -4.26
CA ILE A 135 9.29 -0.57 -5.36
C ILE A 135 10.52 -1.47 -5.24
N ALA A 136 11.09 -1.60 -4.04
CA ALA A 136 12.19 -2.51 -3.79
C ALA A 136 11.82 -3.96 -4.14
N ASN A 137 10.60 -4.36 -3.79
CA ASN A 137 10.08 -5.68 -4.09
C ASN A 137 9.88 -5.91 -5.61
N VAL A 138 9.35 -4.92 -6.35
CA VAL A 138 9.26 -4.98 -7.82
C VAL A 138 10.64 -5.19 -8.45
N CYS A 139 11.64 -4.43 -8.00
CA CYS A 139 13.01 -4.57 -8.50
C CYS A 139 13.58 -5.97 -8.24
N ASN A 140 13.34 -6.52 -7.04
CA ASN A 140 13.78 -7.86 -6.67
C ASN A 140 13.07 -8.97 -7.47
N GLU A 141 11.74 -8.89 -7.58
CA GLU A 141 10.93 -9.85 -8.33
C GLU A 141 11.27 -9.83 -9.83
N ALA A 142 11.59 -8.67 -10.41
CA ALA A 142 12.04 -8.60 -11.80
C ALA A 142 13.35 -9.39 -12.03
N ALA A 143 14.27 -9.33 -11.06
CA ALA A 143 15.50 -10.12 -11.10
C ALA A 143 15.23 -11.63 -10.97
N LEU A 144 14.33 -12.03 -10.06
CA LEU A 144 13.94 -13.43 -9.88
C LEU A 144 13.24 -14.00 -11.13
N ILE A 145 12.40 -13.20 -11.78
CA ILE A 145 11.73 -13.58 -13.04
C ILE A 145 12.77 -13.77 -14.15
N ALA A 146 13.73 -12.84 -14.30
CA ALA A 146 14.81 -12.97 -15.26
C ALA A 146 15.62 -14.26 -15.04
N ALA A 147 16.01 -14.52 -13.78
CA ALA A 147 16.78 -15.70 -13.41
C ALA A 147 16.02 -17.01 -13.67
N ARG A 148 14.70 -17.04 -13.44
CA ARG A 148 13.85 -18.20 -13.73
C ARG A 148 13.83 -18.56 -15.22
N HIS A 149 13.97 -17.57 -16.09
CA HIS A 149 14.05 -17.76 -17.53
C HIS A 149 15.49 -17.97 -18.02
N LEU A 150 16.47 -18.10 -17.12
CA LEU A 150 17.89 -18.22 -17.44
C LEU A 150 18.42 -17.04 -18.27
N ASN A 151 17.82 -15.86 -18.12
CA ASN A 151 18.26 -14.66 -18.81
C ASN A 151 19.47 -14.03 -18.10
N GLU A 152 20.50 -13.67 -18.86
CA GLU A 152 21.72 -13.08 -18.30
C GLU A 152 21.56 -11.66 -17.76
N ALA A 153 20.49 -10.97 -18.17
CA ALA A 153 20.19 -9.59 -17.82
C ALA A 153 18.68 -9.36 -17.70
N ILE A 154 18.30 -8.35 -16.93
CA ILE A 154 16.90 -7.98 -16.72
C ILE A 154 16.44 -7.06 -17.85
N SER A 155 15.42 -7.50 -18.58
CA SER A 155 14.69 -6.72 -19.60
C SER A 155 13.49 -6.00 -19.01
N GLU A 156 12.93 -5.07 -19.78
CA GLU A 156 11.71 -4.35 -19.42
C GLU A 156 10.51 -5.27 -19.11
N LYS A 157 10.36 -6.33 -19.91
CA LYS A 157 9.28 -7.32 -19.75
C LYS A 157 9.29 -8.00 -18.39
N HIS A 158 10.47 -8.16 -17.76
CA HIS A 158 10.56 -8.72 -16.42
C HIS A 158 10.01 -7.77 -15.36
N PHE A 159 10.22 -6.45 -15.51
CA PHE A 159 9.65 -5.46 -14.61
C PHE A 159 8.13 -5.38 -14.75
N GLU A 160 7.59 -5.44 -15.97
CA GLU A 160 6.14 -5.47 -16.19
C GLU A 160 5.50 -6.68 -15.49
N GLN A 161 6.10 -7.87 -15.64
CA GLN A 161 5.64 -9.08 -14.94
C GLN A 161 5.78 -8.98 -13.41
N ALA A 162 6.83 -8.31 -12.92
CA ALA A 162 7.02 -8.09 -11.49
C ALA A 162 5.94 -7.16 -10.93
N ILE A 163 5.60 -6.08 -11.62
CA ILE A 163 4.50 -5.18 -11.24
C ILE A 163 3.18 -5.97 -11.20
N GLU A 164 2.87 -6.74 -12.25
CA GLU A 164 1.68 -7.59 -12.28
C GLU A 164 1.61 -8.58 -11.11
N ARG A 165 2.76 -9.16 -10.75
CA ARG A 165 2.88 -10.09 -9.62
C ARG A 165 2.68 -9.40 -8.27
N VAL A 166 3.19 -8.18 -8.08
CA VAL A 166 3.05 -7.43 -6.84
C VAL A 166 1.60 -6.96 -6.65
N ILE A 167 0.92 -6.51 -7.72
CA ILE A 167 -0.47 -6.05 -7.63
C ILE A 167 -1.46 -7.22 -7.58
N GLY A 168 -1.37 -8.15 -8.53
CA GLY A 168 -2.36 -9.23 -8.70
C GLY A 168 -2.04 -10.52 -7.95
N GLY A 169 -0.81 -10.69 -7.48
CA GLY A 169 -0.34 -11.91 -6.83
C GLY A 169 0.08 -13.02 -7.81
N LEU A 170 0.27 -14.22 -7.25
CA LEU A 170 0.70 -15.42 -7.98
C LEU A 170 -0.32 -15.84 -9.05
N GLU A 171 0.16 -16.02 -10.27
CA GLU A 171 -0.60 -16.59 -11.39
C GLU A 171 -0.80 -18.09 -11.19
N LYS A 172 -2.05 -18.56 -11.22
CA LYS A 172 -2.39 -19.97 -11.04
C LYS A 172 -2.59 -20.66 -12.40
N LYS A 173 -1.49 -20.98 -13.08
CA LYS A 173 -1.52 -21.66 -14.38
C LYS A 173 -2.18 -23.05 -14.35
N THR A 174 -2.17 -23.72 -13.19
CA THR A 174 -2.74 -25.07 -13.01
C THR A 174 -4.24 -25.05 -12.70
N GLN A 175 -4.81 -23.90 -12.33
CA GLN A 175 -6.24 -23.80 -12.03
C GLN A 175 -7.02 -23.66 -13.35
N VAL A 176 -7.35 -24.81 -13.93
CA VAL A 176 -8.13 -24.86 -15.17
C VAL A 176 -9.60 -24.66 -14.85
N LEU A 177 -10.12 -23.49 -15.19
CA LEU A 177 -11.56 -23.22 -15.19
C LEU A 177 -12.27 -24.01 -16.29
N GLN A 178 -13.50 -24.45 -16.02
CA GLN A 178 -14.35 -25.08 -17.03
C GLN A 178 -14.68 -24.11 -18.17
N PRO A 179 -14.97 -24.57 -19.40
CA PRO A 179 -15.26 -23.69 -20.52
C PRO A 179 -16.39 -22.68 -20.25
N GLU A 180 -17.45 -23.11 -19.58
CA GLU A 180 -18.58 -22.24 -19.17
C GLU A 180 -18.18 -21.20 -18.11
N GLU A 181 -17.32 -21.58 -17.16
CA GLU A 181 -16.79 -20.66 -16.16
C GLU A 181 -15.86 -19.63 -16.80
N LYS A 182 -14.95 -20.07 -17.69
CA LYS A 182 -14.08 -19.17 -18.47
C LYS A 182 -14.90 -18.18 -19.29
N ARG A 183 -15.98 -18.65 -19.92
CA ARG A 183 -16.90 -17.78 -20.65
C ARG A 183 -17.51 -16.76 -19.71
N THR A 184 -18.02 -17.18 -18.55
CA THR A 184 -18.61 -16.27 -17.56
C THR A 184 -17.63 -15.20 -17.09
N VAL A 185 -16.40 -15.60 -16.73
CA VAL A 185 -15.32 -14.68 -16.32
C VAL A 185 -14.94 -13.75 -17.47
N ALA A 186 -14.88 -14.22 -18.71
CA ALA A 186 -14.55 -13.38 -19.86
C ALA A 186 -15.57 -12.25 -20.07
N TYR A 187 -16.87 -12.56 -19.97
CA TYR A 187 -17.91 -11.53 -20.07
C TYR A 187 -17.88 -10.57 -18.87
N HIS A 188 -17.62 -11.09 -17.67
CA HIS A 188 -17.46 -10.27 -16.46
C HIS A 188 -16.32 -9.25 -16.60
N GLU A 189 -15.11 -9.72 -16.92
CA GLU A 189 -13.94 -8.85 -17.11
C GLU A 189 -14.12 -7.89 -18.30
N SER A 190 -14.79 -8.33 -19.37
CA SER A 190 -15.14 -7.46 -20.51
C SER A 190 -16.12 -6.37 -20.11
N GLY A 191 -17.04 -6.64 -19.18
CA GLY A 191 -17.97 -5.65 -18.64
C GLY A 191 -17.24 -4.50 -17.96
N HIS A 192 -16.27 -4.82 -17.11
CA HIS A 192 -15.40 -3.81 -16.52
C HIS A 192 -14.57 -3.05 -17.55
N ALA A 193 -13.97 -3.78 -18.51
CA ALA A 193 -13.13 -3.20 -19.54
C ALA A 193 -13.88 -2.18 -20.41
N VAL A 194 -15.04 -2.58 -20.92
CA VAL A 194 -15.86 -1.75 -21.81
C VAL A 194 -16.44 -0.57 -21.03
N ALA A 195 -16.98 -0.78 -19.83
CA ALA A 195 -17.47 0.32 -19.01
C ALA A 195 -16.36 1.34 -18.70
N GLY A 196 -15.18 0.86 -18.27
CA GLY A 196 -14.04 1.71 -18.00
C GLY A 196 -13.48 2.44 -19.22
N TRP A 197 -13.64 1.88 -20.42
CA TRP A 197 -13.18 2.50 -21.67
C TRP A 197 -14.03 3.69 -22.11
N TYR A 198 -15.35 3.62 -21.91
CA TYR A 198 -16.30 4.64 -22.39
C TYR A 198 -16.64 5.71 -21.35
N LEU A 199 -16.36 5.48 -20.07
CA LEU A 199 -16.60 6.46 -19.00
C LEU A 199 -15.49 7.51 -18.97
N GLU A 200 -15.87 8.78 -18.79
CA GLU A 200 -14.96 9.93 -18.87
C GLU A 200 -13.95 9.96 -17.71
N HIS A 201 -14.43 9.65 -16.51
CA HIS A 201 -13.64 9.78 -15.29
C HIS A 201 -13.06 8.46 -14.78
N ALA A 202 -13.30 7.35 -15.48
CA ALA A 202 -12.73 6.06 -15.14
C ALA A 202 -11.19 6.06 -15.19
N ASP A 203 -10.59 5.15 -14.43
CA ASP A 203 -9.14 4.94 -14.44
C ASP A 203 -8.73 4.28 -15.77
N PRO A 204 -7.67 4.75 -16.44
CA PRO A 204 -7.15 4.13 -17.65
C PRO A 204 -6.89 2.63 -17.47
N LEU A 205 -7.43 1.81 -18.36
CA LEU A 205 -7.24 0.37 -18.37
C LEU A 205 -5.92 0.01 -19.06
N LEU A 206 -5.03 -0.69 -18.36
CA LEU A 206 -3.75 -1.15 -18.93
C LEU A 206 -3.86 -2.55 -19.53
N LYS A 207 -4.49 -3.47 -18.81
CA LYS A 207 -4.54 -4.88 -19.18
C LYS A 207 -5.72 -5.57 -18.53
N VAL A 208 -6.33 -6.49 -19.26
CA VAL A 208 -7.38 -7.39 -18.76
C VAL A 208 -6.96 -8.82 -19.02
N SER A 209 -7.19 -9.69 -18.04
CA SER A 209 -6.87 -11.10 -18.12
C SER A 209 -7.94 -11.94 -17.44
N ILE A 210 -8.27 -13.07 -18.06
CA ILE A 210 -9.15 -14.10 -17.50
C ILE A 210 -8.36 -15.23 -16.81
N ILE A 211 -7.05 -15.02 -16.61
CA ILE A 211 -6.18 -15.99 -15.94
C ILE A 211 -6.31 -15.77 -14.43
N PRO A 212 -6.64 -16.81 -13.64
CA PRO A 212 -6.79 -16.69 -12.20
C PRO A 212 -5.50 -16.19 -11.53
N ARG A 213 -5.64 -15.15 -10.70
CA ARG A 213 -4.56 -14.56 -9.90
C ARG A 213 -5.01 -14.40 -8.46
N GLY A 214 -4.19 -14.88 -7.52
CA GLY A 214 -4.49 -14.77 -6.09
C GLY A 214 -5.84 -15.39 -5.72
N LYS A 215 -6.78 -14.57 -5.24
CA LYS A 215 -8.16 -14.96 -4.86
C LYS A 215 -9.20 -14.74 -5.97
N GLY A 216 -8.85 -14.08 -7.07
CA GLY A 216 -9.74 -13.79 -8.20
C GLY A 216 -9.65 -14.81 -9.33
N LEU A 217 -10.73 -14.94 -10.09
CA LEU A 217 -10.80 -15.79 -11.30
C LEU A 217 -10.43 -15.05 -12.58
N GLY A 218 -10.47 -13.72 -12.56
CA GLY A 218 -9.95 -12.81 -13.57
C GLY A 218 -9.27 -11.61 -12.89
N TYR A 219 -8.68 -10.72 -13.69
CA TYR A 219 -8.03 -9.52 -13.20
C TYR A 219 -7.98 -8.43 -14.29
N ALA A 220 -8.40 -7.23 -13.90
CA ALA A 220 -8.22 -6.00 -14.66
C ALA A 220 -7.21 -5.08 -13.95
N GLN A 221 -6.20 -4.64 -14.69
CA GLN A 221 -5.19 -3.70 -14.25
C GLN A 221 -5.59 -2.29 -14.70
N TYR A 222 -5.86 -1.44 -13.72
CA TYR A 222 -6.09 -0.02 -13.92
C TYR A 222 -4.83 0.77 -13.57
N LEU A 223 -4.72 1.96 -14.15
CA LEU A 223 -3.74 2.96 -13.75
C LEU A 223 -4.45 4.10 -13.02
N PRO A 224 -4.57 4.04 -11.67
CA PRO A 224 -5.19 5.10 -10.89
C PRO A 224 -4.61 6.48 -11.22
N LYS A 225 -5.48 7.47 -11.43
CA LYS A 225 -5.06 8.87 -11.52
C LYS A 225 -4.54 9.33 -10.15
N GLU A 226 -3.35 9.93 -10.10
CA GLU A 226 -2.80 10.52 -8.87
C GLU A 226 -3.50 11.85 -8.58
N GLN A 227 -4.68 11.77 -7.96
CA GLN A 227 -5.47 12.92 -7.56
C GLN A 227 -5.87 12.82 -6.09
N TYR A 228 -5.84 13.97 -5.41
CA TYR A 228 -6.20 14.08 -4.00
C TYR A 228 -7.67 14.50 -3.79
N LEU A 229 -8.29 15.10 -4.81
CA LEU A 229 -9.65 15.60 -4.76
C LEU A 229 -10.50 14.80 -5.74
N TYR A 230 -11.62 14.26 -5.25
CA TYR A 230 -12.58 13.51 -6.05
C TYR A 230 -13.90 14.27 -6.12
N SER A 231 -14.45 14.44 -7.31
CA SER A 231 -15.81 14.96 -7.50
C SER A 231 -16.86 13.84 -7.41
N GLN A 232 -18.13 14.21 -7.30
CA GLN A 232 -19.23 13.26 -7.26
C GLN A 232 -19.33 12.45 -8.56
N GLU A 233 -19.13 13.10 -9.72
CA GLU A 233 -19.15 12.47 -11.05
C GLU A 233 -18.02 11.45 -11.18
N GLN A 234 -16.81 11.79 -10.71
CA GLN A 234 -15.67 10.87 -10.73
C GLN A 234 -15.93 9.62 -9.88
N LEU A 235 -16.52 9.79 -8.70
CA LEU A 235 -16.86 8.66 -7.84
C LEU A 235 -18.00 7.81 -8.43
N PHE A 236 -18.97 8.46 -9.09
CA PHE A 236 -20.06 7.79 -9.79
C PHE A 236 -19.54 6.91 -10.93
N ASP A 237 -18.68 7.44 -11.80
CA ASP A 237 -18.06 6.68 -12.90
C ASP A 237 -17.26 5.47 -12.39
N ARG A 238 -16.52 5.63 -11.28
CA ARG A 238 -15.80 4.50 -10.66
C ARG A 238 -16.76 3.42 -10.15
N MET A 239 -17.91 3.81 -9.58
CA MET A 239 -18.95 2.85 -9.19
C MET A 239 -19.57 2.16 -10.42
N CYS A 240 -19.85 2.90 -11.50
CA CYS A 240 -20.38 2.35 -12.74
C CYS A 240 -19.43 1.33 -13.38
N MET A 241 -18.13 1.65 -13.48
CA MET A 241 -17.12 0.71 -13.96
C MET A 241 -17.05 -0.56 -13.10
N THR A 242 -17.10 -0.41 -11.78
CA THR A 242 -17.05 -1.53 -10.84
C THR A 242 -18.30 -2.42 -10.94
N LEU A 243 -19.47 -1.87 -11.28
CA LEU A 243 -20.68 -2.68 -11.50
C LEU A 243 -20.74 -3.31 -12.90
N GLY A 244 -19.87 -2.88 -13.83
CA GLY A 244 -19.86 -3.32 -15.22
C GLY A 244 -19.77 -4.83 -15.40
N GLY A 245 -18.99 -5.53 -14.56
CA GLY A 245 -18.86 -6.99 -14.64
C GLY A 245 -20.17 -7.73 -14.36
N ARG A 246 -20.88 -7.35 -13.30
CA ARG A 246 -22.19 -7.94 -12.97
C ARG A 246 -23.27 -7.60 -14.01
N VAL A 247 -23.25 -6.38 -14.54
CA VAL A 247 -24.17 -5.96 -15.60
C VAL A 247 -23.95 -6.81 -16.86
N ALA A 248 -22.71 -7.04 -17.25
CA ALA A 248 -22.40 -7.89 -18.40
C ALA A 248 -22.91 -9.33 -18.21
N GLU A 249 -22.69 -9.93 -17.03
CA GLU A 249 -23.25 -11.27 -16.74
C GLU A 249 -24.77 -11.31 -16.88
N GLN A 250 -25.46 -10.32 -16.31
CA GLN A 250 -26.91 -10.25 -16.34
C GLN A 250 -27.45 -10.06 -17.76
N LEU A 251 -26.80 -9.22 -18.58
CA LEU A 251 -27.23 -8.95 -19.96
C LEU A 251 -27.03 -10.17 -20.88
N PHE A 252 -25.88 -10.83 -20.80
CA PHE A 252 -25.54 -11.91 -21.74
C PHE A 252 -26.02 -13.30 -21.30
N PHE A 253 -26.16 -13.54 -20.00
CA PHE A 253 -26.57 -14.85 -19.48
C PHE A 253 -27.93 -14.86 -18.79
N GLY A 254 -28.52 -13.70 -18.48
CA GLY A 254 -29.78 -13.62 -17.72
C GLY A 254 -29.67 -14.12 -16.28
N ARG A 255 -28.46 -14.42 -15.81
CA ARG A 255 -28.15 -14.91 -14.46
C ARG A 255 -26.98 -14.14 -13.89
N ILE A 256 -26.95 -14.06 -12.57
CA ILE A 256 -25.88 -13.43 -11.80
C ILE A 256 -25.11 -14.50 -11.03
N THR A 257 -23.80 -14.30 -10.88
CA THR A 257 -22.96 -15.19 -10.08
C THR A 257 -22.50 -14.55 -8.78
N THR A 258 -21.82 -15.33 -7.94
CA THR A 258 -21.14 -14.85 -6.74
C THR A 258 -19.80 -14.18 -7.03
N GLY A 259 -19.35 -14.15 -8.30
CA GLY A 259 -18.06 -13.56 -8.69
C GLY A 259 -17.96 -12.07 -8.40
N ALA A 260 -19.06 -11.33 -8.48
CA ALA A 260 -19.13 -9.89 -8.23
C ALA A 260 -19.09 -9.48 -6.74
N GLN A 261 -18.78 -10.39 -5.81
CA GLN A 261 -18.82 -10.10 -4.37
C GLN A 261 -17.89 -8.95 -3.97
N ASP A 262 -16.65 -8.96 -4.47
CA ASP A 262 -15.66 -7.93 -4.14
C ASP A 262 -16.04 -6.57 -4.74
N ASP A 263 -16.63 -6.56 -5.93
CA ASP A 263 -17.09 -5.34 -6.61
C ASP A 263 -18.22 -4.68 -5.83
N LEU A 264 -19.20 -5.45 -5.38
CA LEU A 264 -20.31 -4.94 -4.56
C LEU A 264 -19.81 -4.39 -3.23
N ARG A 265 -18.80 -5.03 -2.63
CA ARG A 265 -18.19 -4.54 -1.39
C ARG A 265 -17.54 -3.17 -1.60
N LYS A 266 -16.78 -2.99 -2.68
CA LYS A 266 -16.16 -1.70 -3.05
C LYS A 266 -17.22 -0.63 -3.30
N VAL A 267 -18.26 -0.96 -4.08
CA VAL A 267 -19.37 -0.04 -4.38
C VAL A 267 -20.11 0.36 -3.11
N THR A 268 -20.37 -0.59 -2.21
CA THR A 268 -21.04 -0.32 -0.93
C THR A 268 -20.20 0.63 -0.06
N GLN A 269 -18.90 0.37 0.09
CA GLN A 269 -18.00 1.23 0.85
C GLN A 269 -17.92 2.65 0.26
N SER A 270 -17.82 2.76 -1.07
CA SER A 270 -17.80 4.05 -1.77
C SER A 270 -19.09 4.83 -1.54
N ALA A 271 -20.26 4.17 -1.66
CA ALA A 271 -21.55 4.81 -1.44
C ALA A 271 -21.71 5.31 0.00
N TYR A 272 -21.32 4.52 1.00
CA TYR A 272 -21.35 4.95 2.40
C TYR A 272 -20.39 6.12 2.66
N ALA A 273 -19.18 6.09 2.10
CA ALA A 273 -18.23 7.19 2.25
C ALA A 273 -18.77 8.51 1.66
N GLN A 274 -19.36 8.44 0.46
CA GLN A 274 -19.99 9.60 -0.17
C GLN A 274 -21.10 10.21 0.67
N ILE A 275 -21.97 9.37 1.26
CA ILE A 275 -23.12 9.83 2.03
C ILE A 275 -22.73 10.29 3.44
N VAL A 276 -21.94 9.49 4.16
CA VAL A 276 -21.69 9.66 5.60
C VAL A 276 -20.43 10.47 5.90
N GLN A 277 -19.40 10.40 5.05
CA GLN A 277 -18.11 11.04 5.33
C GLN A 277 -17.88 12.30 4.48
N PHE A 278 -18.37 12.30 3.24
CA PHE A 278 -18.12 13.41 2.31
C PHE A 278 -19.28 14.40 2.18
N GLY A 279 -20.47 14.07 2.69
CA GLY A 279 -21.64 14.95 2.61
C GLY A 279 -22.19 15.13 1.19
N MET A 280 -22.03 14.12 0.31
CA MET A 280 -22.46 14.17 -1.11
C MET A 280 -23.94 13.78 -1.30
N ASN A 281 -24.79 13.94 -0.28
CA ASN A 281 -26.21 13.58 -0.34
C ASN A 281 -27.09 14.71 0.20
N GLU A 282 -27.94 15.27 -0.67
CA GLU A 282 -28.85 16.36 -0.32
C GLU A 282 -29.83 16.01 0.81
N LYS A 283 -30.29 14.75 0.89
CA LYS A 283 -31.29 14.34 1.91
C LYS A 283 -30.70 14.21 3.30
N VAL A 284 -29.42 13.84 3.39
CA VAL A 284 -28.69 13.74 4.66
C VAL A 284 -28.12 15.12 5.03
N GLY A 285 -27.68 15.88 4.02
CA GLY A 285 -27.03 17.17 4.19
C GLY A 285 -25.52 17.04 4.37
N GLN A 286 -24.87 18.16 4.70
CA GLN A 286 -23.43 18.28 4.93
C GLN A 286 -23.13 18.14 6.43
N VAL A 287 -23.26 16.94 6.96
CA VAL A 287 -23.09 16.60 8.39
C VAL A 287 -22.06 15.51 8.61
#